data_AF-A0AAE0PK34-F1
#
_entry.id   AF-A0AAE0PK34-F1
#
_cell.length_a   1.000
_cell.length_b   1.000
_cell.length_c   1.000
_cell.angle_alpha   90.00
_cell.angle_beta   90.00
_cell.angle_gamma   90.00
#
_symmetry.space_group_name_H-M   'P 1'
#
loop_
_entity.id
_entity.type
_entity.pdbx_description
1 polymer ?
#
loop_
_entity_poly.entity_id
_entity_poly.type
_entity_poly.pdbx_seq_one_letter_code
_entity_poly.pdbx_strand_id
1 'polypeptide(L)'
;MSEIEASAAVPVADLPSGDPIPPPSAAAALEPITSSSSVDKPKKPSPAALTKALYASDAFLARLNKCLSTPTGIDTVLLLLCYTSKFSASILGVLSRSILQRSLREWLSVIAGSVPAGATTAVVVDPKTAAAVAPAAAKALVHAKRLNALSTLLSEARTMTRLWALVGMYFWGKGVLGKAVAVWRAKRNPSTVSEKEQHQQQSLPTTAETTISLVQFTLCVALQVLENGAYLSSKGVLGWEPARIGKAYLWSARFWAAYVGIEIGRLLALEPKEKRKDESWRGNLAKNLAWAPLTVHWSSEKGMVSEMVVGLLGSIPGLVQMRELWASTA
;
A
#
# COMPACT_ATOMS: atom_id res chain seq x y z
N MET A 1 4.34 58.98 6.66
CA MET A 1 5.72 58.59 7.04
C MET A 1 5.61 57.74 8.28
N SER A 2 5.93 56.46 8.31
CA SER A 2 6.53 55.55 7.34
C SER A 2 6.49 54.16 7.98
N GLU A 3 6.17 53.17 7.16
CA GLU A 3 6.60 51.76 7.20
C GLU A 3 7.31 51.24 8.47
N ILE A 4 6.78 50.15 9.02
CA ILE A 4 7.62 48.97 9.27
C ILE A 4 6.90 47.77 8.66
N GLU A 5 7.23 47.56 7.39
CA GLU A 5 7.09 46.30 6.68
C GLU A 5 8.27 45.42 7.12
N ALA A 6 7.97 44.24 7.68
CA ALA A 6 8.88 43.10 7.68
C ALA A 6 8.04 41.84 7.87
N SER A 7 7.38 41.42 6.78
CA SER A 7 6.86 40.07 6.64
C SER A 7 8.05 39.12 6.76
N ALA A 8 8.24 38.56 7.95
CA ALA A 8 9.25 37.54 8.19
C ALA A 8 8.91 36.32 7.34
N ALA A 9 9.79 36.02 6.39
CA ALA A 9 9.73 34.84 5.56
C ALA A 9 9.46 33.60 6.42
N VAL A 10 8.38 32.88 6.12
CA VAL A 10 8.17 31.52 6.63
C VAL A 10 9.38 30.70 6.20
N PRO A 11 10.18 30.13 7.12
CA PRO A 11 11.32 29.33 6.70
C PRO A 11 10.78 28.11 5.97
N VAL A 12 11.22 27.95 4.72
CA VAL A 12 11.14 26.69 4.00
C VAL A 12 11.68 25.60 4.92
N ALA A 13 10.87 24.57 5.13
CA ALA A 13 11.10 23.45 6.02
C ALA A 13 12.57 23.01 6.08
N ASP A 14 13.06 22.69 7.28
CA ASP A 14 14.28 21.92 7.52
C ASP A 14 14.30 20.72 6.58
N LEU A 15 14.98 20.87 5.44
CA LEU A 15 15.25 19.77 4.53
C LEU A 15 16.15 18.81 5.32
N PRO A 16 15.82 17.50 5.40
CA PRO A 16 16.69 16.56 6.07
C PRO A 16 18.08 16.65 5.45
N SER A 17 19.06 17.04 6.26
CA SER A 17 20.49 17.09 5.91
C SER A 17 21.00 15.65 5.78
N GLY A 18 20.67 15.02 4.67
CA GLY A 18 21.26 13.77 4.22
C GLY A 18 22.11 14.05 2.99
N ASP A 19 23.21 13.31 2.84
CA ASP A 19 23.98 13.34 1.60
C ASP A 19 23.04 13.10 0.41
N PRO A 20 23.22 13.82 -0.72
CA PRO A 20 22.41 13.61 -1.90
C PRO A 20 22.44 12.13 -2.27
N ILE A 21 21.25 11.54 -2.50
CA ILE A 21 21.14 10.16 -2.96
C ILE A 21 22.00 10.04 -4.22
N PRO A 22 23.05 9.18 -4.23
CA PRO A 22 23.91 9.06 -5.40
C PRO A 22 23.04 8.68 -6.60
N PRO A 23 23.28 9.29 -7.78
CA PRO A 23 22.54 8.92 -8.97
C PRO A 23 22.69 7.41 -9.18
N PRO A 24 21.60 6.69 -9.53
CA PRO A 24 21.73 5.28 -9.88
C PRO A 24 22.82 5.15 -10.95
N SER A 25 23.74 4.19 -10.76
CA SER A 25 24.84 3.88 -11.68
C SER A 25 24.35 3.97 -13.14
N ALA A 26 25.09 4.72 -13.96
CA ALA A 26 24.74 5.22 -15.28
C ALA A 26 24.16 4.17 -16.26
N ALA A 27 22.90 3.81 -16.07
CA ALA A 27 22.17 2.88 -16.93
C ALA A 27 20.71 3.33 -17.05
N ALA A 28 20.51 4.51 -17.63
CA ALA A 28 19.40 4.90 -18.51
C ALA A 28 19.37 6.43 -18.62
N ALA A 29 20.39 7.01 -19.27
CA ALA A 29 20.16 8.30 -19.90
C ALA A 29 19.07 8.09 -20.96
N LEU A 30 17.84 8.48 -20.62
CA LEU A 30 16.73 8.50 -21.56
C LEU A 30 17.08 9.54 -22.62
N GLU A 31 17.31 9.08 -23.86
CA GLU A 31 17.48 10.00 -24.97
C GLU A 31 16.21 10.86 -25.14
N PRO A 32 16.36 12.16 -25.43
CA PRO A 32 15.22 13.03 -25.70
C PRO A 32 14.52 12.57 -26.99
N ILE A 33 13.27 12.11 -26.85
CA ILE A 33 12.43 11.71 -27.97
C ILE A 33 12.04 12.97 -28.76
N THR A 34 12.71 13.21 -29.88
CA THR A 34 12.30 14.21 -30.88
C THR A 34 11.18 13.62 -31.75
N SER A 35 9.94 13.67 -31.26
CA SER A 35 8.78 13.34 -32.09
C SER A 35 8.23 14.61 -32.75
N SER A 36 8.56 14.85 -34.02
CA SER A 36 7.85 15.78 -34.89
C SER A 36 6.55 15.14 -35.37
N SER A 37 5.46 15.38 -34.65
CA SER A 37 4.10 15.14 -35.17
C SER A 37 3.32 16.44 -35.13
N SER A 38 2.82 16.86 -36.30
CA SER A 38 1.86 17.94 -36.46
C SER A 38 0.56 17.59 -35.74
N VAL A 39 0.37 18.12 -34.53
CA VAL A 39 -0.87 17.99 -33.75
C VAL A 39 -1.64 19.31 -33.85
N ASP A 40 -2.93 19.20 -34.16
CA ASP A 40 -3.88 20.31 -34.11
C ASP A 40 -3.72 21.14 -32.85
N LYS A 41 -3.74 22.47 -33.00
CA LYS A 41 -3.52 23.41 -31.90
C LYS A 41 -4.54 23.16 -30.79
N PRO A 42 -4.12 22.80 -29.55
CA PRO A 42 -5.05 22.63 -28.45
C PRO A 42 -5.74 23.97 -28.15
N LYS A 43 -7.08 23.95 -28.03
CA LYS A 43 -7.86 25.11 -27.59
C LYS A 43 -7.32 25.60 -26.25
N LYS A 44 -6.84 26.85 -26.20
CA LYS A 44 -6.33 27.46 -24.96
C LYS A 44 -7.46 27.51 -23.92
N PRO A 45 -7.24 27.00 -22.69
CA PRO A 45 -8.25 27.06 -21.64
C PRO A 45 -8.53 28.53 -21.28
N SER A 46 -9.80 28.84 -20.97
CA SER A 46 -10.17 30.19 -20.57
C SER A 46 -9.51 30.56 -19.23
N PRO A 47 -9.18 31.84 -18.99
CA PRO A 47 -8.54 32.28 -17.74
C PRO A 47 -9.38 31.92 -16.50
N ALA A 48 -10.72 31.96 -16.61
CA ALA A 48 -11.62 31.55 -15.52
C ALA A 48 -11.58 30.03 -15.23
N ALA A 49 -11.37 29.20 -16.24
CA ALA A 49 -11.19 27.76 -16.04
C ALA A 49 -9.84 27.48 -15.35
N LEU A 50 -8.81 28.25 -15.70
CA LEU A 50 -7.49 28.14 -15.10
C LEU A 50 -7.48 28.57 -13.63
N THR A 51 -8.11 29.70 -13.28
CA THR A 51 -8.23 30.13 -11.87
C THR A 51 -9.01 29.13 -11.03
N LYS A 52 -10.14 28.62 -11.54
CA LYS A 52 -10.91 27.57 -10.84
C LYS A 52 -10.09 26.29 -10.62
N ALA A 53 -9.30 25.89 -11.62
CA ALA A 53 -8.41 24.74 -11.50
C ALA A 53 -7.30 24.96 -10.46
N LEU A 54 -6.73 26.17 -10.40
CA LEU A 54 -5.74 26.54 -9.40
C LEU A 54 -6.32 26.53 -7.99
N TYR A 55 -7.50 27.13 -7.77
CA TYR A 55 -8.19 27.08 -6.47
C TYR A 55 -8.53 25.66 -6.03
N ALA A 56 -9.01 24.83 -6.96
CA ALA A 56 -9.30 23.43 -6.66
C ALA A 56 -8.02 22.65 -6.32
N SER A 57 -6.91 22.95 -6.99
CA SER A 57 -5.60 22.34 -6.72
C SER A 57 -5.07 22.77 -5.35
N ASP A 58 -5.18 24.05 -5.01
CA ASP A 58 -4.75 24.58 -3.71
C ASP A 58 -5.57 23.96 -2.56
N ALA A 59 -6.90 23.93 -2.69
CA ALA A 59 -7.78 23.27 -1.71
C ALA A 59 -7.45 21.77 -1.56
N PHE A 60 -7.15 21.09 -2.66
CA PHE A 60 -6.71 19.69 -2.63
C PHE A 60 -5.37 19.53 -1.92
N LEU A 61 -4.36 20.35 -2.26
CA LEU A 61 -3.03 20.30 -1.65
C LEU A 61 -3.06 20.63 -0.16
N ALA A 62 -3.87 21.61 0.26
CA ALA A 62 -4.06 21.94 1.66
C ALA A 62 -4.63 20.74 2.44
N ARG A 63 -5.61 20.03 1.87
CA ARG A 63 -6.19 18.84 2.49
C ARG A 63 -5.25 17.64 2.48
N LEU A 64 -4.50 17.46 1.40
CA LEU A 64 -3.46 16.44 1.32
C LEU A 64 -2.37 16.70 2.37
N ASN A 65 -1.98 17.96 2.58
CA ASN A 65 -1.01 18.33 3.62
C ASN A 65 -1.51 17.95 5.02
N LYS A 66 -2.80 18.16 5.32
CA LYS A 66 -3.41 17.66 6.57
C LYS A 66 -3.33 16.14 6.68
N CYS A 67 -3.57 15.40 5.59
CA CYS A 67 -3.43 13.95 5.58
C CYS A 67 -1.99 13.50 5.86
N LEU A 68 -0.99 14.22 5.34
CA LEU A 68 0.42 13.91 5.52
C LEU A 68 1.02 14.44 6.83
N SER A 69 0.25 15.16 7.65
CA SER A 69 0.73 15.74 8.91
C SER A 69 0.97 14.73 10.04
N THR A 70 0.50 13.48 9.89
CA THR A 70 0.64 12.44 10.92
C THR A 70 1.32 11.20 10.35
N PRO A 71 2.09 10.43 11.15
CA PRO A 71 2.71 9.19 10.69
C PRO A 71 1.69 8.18 10.13
N THR A 72 0.52 8.05 10.77
CA THR A 72 -0.56 7.17 10.31
C THR A 72 -1.16 7.64 8.98
N GLY A 73 -1.31 8.95 8.80
CA GLY A 73 -1.80 9.52 7.56
C GLY A 73 -0.81 9.36 6.40
N ILE A 74 0.49 9.54 6.66
CA ILE A 74 1.56 9.22 5.71
C ILE A 74 1.48 7.75 5.31
N ASP A 75 1.42 6.82 6.28
CA ASP A 75 1.31 5.39 5.96
C ASP A 75 0.08 5.08 5.11
N THR A 76 -1.06 5.69 5.40
CA THR A 76 -2.31 5.51 4.65
C THR A 76 -2.15 5.93 3.18
N VAL A 77 -1.54 7.10 2.93
CA VAL A 77 -1.26 7.58 1.58
C VAL A 77 -0.28 6.65 0.86
N LEU A 78 0.81 6.25 1.53
CA LEU A 78 1.79 5.31 0.98
C LEU A 78 1.16 3.94 0.68
N LEU A 79 0.22 3.46 1.51
CA LEU A 79 -0.49 2.19 1.31
C LEU A 79 -1.26 2.22 -0.01
N LEU A 80 -2.08 3.27 -0.15
CA LEU A 80 -2.93 3.45 -1.31
C LEU A 80 -2.09 3.54 -2.56
N LEU A 81 -1.08 4.41 -2.58
CA LEU A 81 -0.19 4.58 -3.72
C LEU A 81 0.58 3.31 -4.06
N CYS A 82 1.05 2.55 -3.07
CA CYS A 82 1.78 1.30 -3.27
C CYS A 82 0.93 0.28 -4.04
N TYR A 83 -0.23 -0.08 -3.48
CA TYR A 83 -1.04 -1.16 -4.04
C TYR A 83 -1.80 -0.75 -5.30
N THR A 84 -2.22 0.52 -5.43
CA THR A 84 -2.84 1.00 -6.68
C THR A 84 -1.82 1.07 -7.81
N SER A 85 -0.57 1.45 -7.53
CA SER A 85 0.52 1.39 -8.53
C SER A 85 0.82 -0.05 -8.93
N LYS A 86 0.87 -0.99 -7.98
CA LYS A 86 1.08 -2.42 -8.24
C LYS A 86 -0.06 -3.02 -9.09
N PHE A 87 -1.29 -2.68 -8.77
CA PHE A 87 -2.47 -3.12 -9.52
C PHE A 87 -2.47 -2.56 -10.94
N SER A 88 -2.24 -1.24 -11.08
CA SER A 88 -2.18 -0.56 -12.37
C SER A 88 -1.04 -1.10 -13.23
N ALA A 89 0.13 -1.35 -12.65
CA ALA A 89 1.25 -1.99 -13.34
C ALA A 89 0.88 -3.37 -13.88
N SER A 90 0.18 -4.17 -13.07
CA SER A 90 -0.24 -5.52 -13.44
C SER A 90 -1.28 -5.52 -14.56
N ILE A 91 -2.31 -4.68 -14.47
CA ILE A 91 -3.33 -4.51 -15.53
C ILE A 91 -2.65 -4.06 -16.83
N LEU A 92 -1.83 -3.01 -16.75
CA LEU A 92 -1.21 -2.44 -17.93
C LEU A 92 -0.25 -3.45 -18.58
N GLY A 93 0.47 -4.23 -17.78
CA GLY A 93 1.29 -5.34 -18.25
C GLY A 93 0.49 -6.44 -18.95
N VAL A 94 -0.60 -6.90 -18.34
CA VAL A 94 -1.45 -7.97 -18.92
C VAL A 94 -2.12 -7.52 -20.22
N LEU A 95 -2.73 -6.34 -20.23
CA LEU A 95 -3.40 -5.79 -21.41
C LEU A 95 -2.41 -5.56 -22.55
N SER A 96 -1.26 -4.94 -22.26
CA SER A 96 -0.26 -4.63 -23.29
C SER A 96 0.34 -5.90 -23.90
N ARG A 97 0.64 -6.92 -23.07
CA ARG A 97 1.14 -8.21 -23.55
C ARG A 97 0.09 -8.97 -24.34
N SER A 98 -1.18 -8.94 -23.92
CA SER A 98 -2.28 -9.61 -24.63
C SER A 98 -2.51 -9.01 -26.01
N ILE A 99 -2.44 -7.68 -26.13
CA ILE A 99 -2.50 -6.97 -27.41
C ILE A 99 -1.33 -7.38 -28.30
N LEU A 100 -0.10 -7.38 -27.76
CA LEU A 100 1.10 -7.74 -28.51
C LEU A 100 1.09 -9.22 -28.96
N GLN A 101 0.58 -10.12 -28.11
CA GLN A 101 0.46 -11.55 -28.43
C GLN A 101 -0.63 -11.85 -29.45
N ARG A 102 -1.75 -11.11 -29.45
CA ARG A 102 -2.79 -11.23 -30.50
C ARG A 102 -2.21 -10.83 -31.85
N SER A 103 -1.52 -9.68 -31.91
CA SER A 103 -0.83 -9.24 -33.12
C SER A 103 0.23 -10.26 -33.59
N LEU A 104 0.99 -10.86 -32.67
CA LEU A 104 1.96 -11.91 -33.02
C LEU A 104 1.31 -13.21 -33.51
N ARG A 105 0.19 -13.63 -32.91
CA ARG A 105 -0.52 -14.85 -33.30
C ARG A 105 -1.20 -14.71 -34.66
N GLU A 106 -1.82 -13.57 -34.93
CA GLU A 106 -2.32 -13.23 -36.27
C GLU A 106 -1.19 -13.25 -37.30
N TRP A 107 0.00 -12.74 -36.93
CA TRP A 107 1.19 -12.80 -37.75
C TRP A 107 1.64 -14.24 -38.04
N LEU A 108 1.71 -15.08 -37.00
CA LEU A 108 2.11 -16.50 -37.13
C LEU A 108 1.08 -17.34 -37.89
N SER A 109 -0.22 -17.07 -37.77
CA SER A 109 -1.27 -17.83 -38.48
C SER A 109 -1.32 -17.50 -39.97
N VAL A 110 -1.01 -16.25 -40.35
CA VAL A 110 -0.84 -15.88 -41.76
C VAL A 110 0.37 -16.61 -42.35
N ILE A 111 1.51 -16.63 -41.65
CA ILE A 111 2.72 -17.34 -42.10
C ILE A 111 2.50 -18.86 -42.16
N ALA A 112 1.83 -19.45 -41.18
CA ALA A 112 1.57 -20.89 -41.15
C ALA A 112 0.51 -21.34 -42.17
N GLY A 113 -0.40 -20.46 -42.58
CA GLY A 113 -1.51 -20.77 -43.49
C GLY A 113 -1.24 -20.50 -44.97
N SER A 114 -0.23 -19.69 -45.32
CA SER A 114 -0.06 -19.18 -46.69
C SER A 114 1.28 -19.50 -47.36
N VAL A 115 2.11 -20.40 -46.83
CA VAL A 115 3.44 -20.69 -47.37
C VAL A 115 3.51 -22.11 -47.96
N PRO A 116 3.51 -22.27 -49.29
CA PRO A 116 3.93 -23.52 -49.93
C PRO A 116 5.42 -23.77 -49.66
N ALA A 117 5.82 -25.04 -49.52
CA ALA A 117 7.23 -25.41 -49.33
C ALA A 117 8.09 -24.88 -50.49
N GLY A 118 8.92 -23.86 -50.23
CA GLY A 118 9.89 -23.30 -51.19
C GLY A 118 9.59 -21.88 -51.72
N ALA A 119 8.49 -21.22 -51.31
CA ALA A 119 8.17 -19.87 -51.80
C ALA A 119 8.40 -18.78 -50.73
N THR A 120 9.06 -17.68 -51.12
CA THR A 120 9.23 -16.47 -50.31
C THR A 120 7.97 -15.61 -50.39
N THR A 121 7.17 -15.56 -49.33
CA THR A 121 5.96 -14.71 -49.27
C THR A 121 6.22 -13.41 -48.52
N ALA A 122 5.97 -12.28 -49.18
CA ALA A 122 5.90 -10.98 -48.54
C ALA A 122 4.50 -10.78 -47.94
N VAL A 123 4.40 -10.72 -46.62
CA VAL A 123 3.14 -10.47 -45.90
C VAL A 123 2.93 -8.96 -45.76
N VAL A 124 1.87 -8.43 -46.38
CA VAL A 124 1.45 -7.04 -46.20
C VAL A 124 0.55 -6.98 -44.95
N VAL A 125 1.15 -6.61 -43.82
CA VAL A 125 0.41 -6.13 -42.65
C VAL A 125 -0.25 -4.81 -43.03
N ASP A 126 -1.52 -4.57 -42.66
CA ASP A 126 -2.07 -3.21 -42.70
C ASP A 126 -1.19 -2.33 -41.79
N PRO A 127 -0.29 -1.53 -42.37
CA PRO A 127 0.79 -0.91 -41.61
C PRO A 127 0.23 0.14 -40.66
N LYS A 128 -0.98 0.66 -40.94
CA LYS A 128 -1.61 1.71 -40.12
C LYS A 128 -2.01 1.20 -38.75
N THR A 129 -2.60 0.00 -38.66
CA THR A 129 -3.10 -0.52 -37.39
C THR A 129 -1.97 -1.07 -36.51
N ALA A 130 -1.01 -1.79 -37.09
CA ALA A 130 0.16 -2.29 -36.37
C ALA A 130 1.11 -1.16 -35.92
N ALA A 131 1.34 -0.15 -36.77
CA ALA A 131 2.17 1.01 -36.42
C ALA A 131 1.48 1.95 -35.41
N ALA A 132 0.15 1.96 -35.32
CA ALA A 132 -0.57 2.76 -34.31
C ALA A 132 -0.59 2.08 -32.92
N VAL A 133 -0.74 0.75 -32.87
CA VAL A 133 -0.95 0.01 -31.61
C VAL A 133 0.37 -0.37 -30.93
N ALA A 134 1.41 -0.71 -31.70
CA ALA A 134 2.71 -1.14 -31.13
C ALA A 134 3.40 -0.05 -30.28
N PRO A 135 3.44 1.24 -30.67
CA PRO A 135 4.05 2.29 -29.85
C PRO A 135 3.25 2.58 -28.57
N ALA A 136 1.92 2.51 -28.63
CA ALA A 136 1.06 2.70 -27.47
C ALA A 136 1.23 1.56 -26.45
N ALA A 137 1.27 0.31 -26.92
CA ALA A 137 1.55 -0.86 -26.08
C ALA A 137 2.97 -0.83 -25.49
N ALA A 138 3.97 -0.37 -26.26
CA ALA A 138 5.34 -0.20 -25.76
C ALA A 138 5.42 0.86 -24.66
N LYS A 139 4.78 2.04 -24.86
CA LYS A 139 4.69 3.08 -23.83
C LYS A 139 3.97 2.57 -22.57
N ALA A 140 2.87 1.84 -22.75
CA ALA A 140 2.13 1.22 -21.66
C ALA A 140 3.00 0.23 -20.85
N LEU A 141 3.82 -0.59 -21.50
CA LEU A 141 4.78 -1.47 -20.81
C LEU A 141 5.85 -0.70 -20.02
N VAL A 142 6.34 0.42 -20.55
CA VAL A 142 7.27 1.30 -19.83
C VAL A 142 6.61 1.90 -18.59
N HIS A 143 5.37 2.38 -18.71
CA HIS A 143 4.61 2.87 -17.56
C HIS A 143 4.34 1.75 -16.54
N ALA A 144 4.02 0.54 -16.99
CA ALA A 144 3.84 -0.61 -16.10
C ALA A 144 5.13 -0.91 -15.31
N LYS A 145 6.29 -0.89 -15.97
CA LYS A 145 7.59 -1.05 -15.29
C LYS A 145 7.84 0.03 -14.25
N ARG A 146 7.56 1.30 -14.59
CA ARG A 146 7.74 2.44 -13.66
C ARG A 146 6.81 2.36 -12.46
N LEU A 147 5.54 2.03 -12.66
CA LEU A 147 4.56 1.85 -11.59
C LEU A 147 4.93 0.67 -10.68
N ASN A 148 5.46 -0.43 -11.23
CA ASN A 148 5.95 -1.54 -10.42
C ASN A 148 7.16 -1.13 -9.56
N ALA A 149 8.11 -0.38 -10.14
CA ALA A 149 9.26 0.16 -9.40
C ALA A 149 8.80 1.10 -8.27
N LEU A 150 7.85 2.01 -8.54
CA LEU A 150 7.24 2.86 -7.53
C LEU A 150 6.59 2.03 -6.41
N SER A 151 5.82 1.00 -6.75
CA SER A 151 5.18 0.15 -5.74
C SER A 151 6.19 -0.57 -4.84
N THR A 152 7.33 -1.00 -5.40
CA THR A 152 8.41 -1.65 -4.66
C THR A 152 9.07 -0.67 -3.70
N LEU A 153 9.39 0.53 -4.18
CA LEU A 153 9.96 1.60 -3.37
C LEU A 153 9.02 2.04 -2.23
N LEU A 154 7.73 2.18 -2.50
CA LEU A 154 6.74 2.52 -1.47
C LEU A 154 6.57 1.39 -0.44
N SER A 155 6.62 0.12 -0.86
CA SER A 155 6.58 -1.03 0.05
C SER A 155 7.80 -1.06 0.97
N GLU A 156 8.98 -0.72 0.44
CA GLU A 156 10.21 -0.60 1.21
C GLU A 156 10.14 0.56 2.19
N ALA A 157 9.72 1.75 1.74
CA ALA A 157 9.54 2.92 2.59
C ALA A 157 8.60 2.61 3.77
N ARG A 158 7.48 1.92 3.51
CA ARG A 158 6.56 1.45 4.56
C ARG A 158 7.21 0.46 5.53
N THR A 159 8.05 -0.45 5.03
CA THR A 159 8.77 -1.39 5.89
C THR A 159 9.75 -0.66 6.80
N MET A 160 10.43 0.35 6.27
CA MET A 160 11.35 1.20 7.02
C MET A 160 10.61 2.04 8.08
N THR A 161 9.47 2.65 7.76
CA THR A 161 8.68 3.41 8.75
C THR A 161 8.16 2.51 9.88
N ARG A 162 7.82 1.25 9.59
CA ARG A 162 7.42 0.26 10.61
C ARG A 162 8.53 -0.07 11.62
N LEU A 163 9.81 0.14 11.32
CA LEU A 163 10.88 -0.05 12.32
C LEU A 163 10.65 0.82 13.56
N TRP A 164 10.09 2.02 13.38
CA TRP A 164 9.77 2.95 14.46
C TRP A 164 8.50 2.57 15.23
N ALA A 165 7.67 1.66 14.70
CA ALA A 165 6.44 1.20 15.35
C ALA A 165 6.71 0.41 16.64
N LEU A 166 7.96 -0.01 16.91
CA LEU A 166 8.36 -0.67 18.16
C LEU A 166 8.03 0.18 19.40
N VAL A 167 8.14 1.51 19.30
CA VAL A 167 7.78 2.42 20.40
C VAL A 167 6.28 2.36 20.67
N GLY A 168 5.47 2.41 19.61
CA GLY A 168 4.01 2.23 19.72
C GLY A 168 3.64 0.85 20.27
N MET A 169 4.36 -0.20 19.85
CA MET A 169 4.19 -1.57 20.33
C MET A 169 4.41 -1.68 21.83
N TYR A 170 5.41 -0.98 22.40
CA TYR A 170 5.64 -0.94 23.84
C TYR A 170 4.45 -0.37 24.61
N PHE A 171 3.92 0.77 24.19
CA PHE A 171 2.77 1.39 24.86
C PHE A 171 1.50 0.55 24.70
N TRP A 172 1.29 -0.06 23.54
CA TRP A 172 0.20 -1.02 23.35
C TRP A 172 0.34 -2.22 24.31
N GLY A 173 1.54 -2.80 24.40
CA GLY A 173 1.84 -3.90 25.32
C GLY A 173 1.58 -3.53 26.78
N LYS A 174 2.02 -2.35 27.22
CA LYS A 174 1.72 -1.82 28.57
C LYS A 174 0.21 -1.74 28.81
N GLY A 175 -0.56 -1.26 27.82
CA GLY A 175 -2.02 -1.18 27.91
C GLY A 175 -2.70 -2.55 28.00
N VAL A 176 -2.28 -3.51 27.18
CA VAL A 176 -2.83 -4.89 27.18
C VAL A 176 -2.51 -5.60 28.50
N LEU A 177 -1.27 -5.51 28.97
CA LEU A 177 -0.86 -6.09 30.25
C LEU A 177 -1.58 -5.45 31.43
N GLY A 178 -1.74 -4.12 31.43
CA GLY A 178 -2.51 -3.42 32.45
C GLY A 178 -3.96 -3.91 32.54
N LYS A 179 -4.64 -4.07 31.40
CA LYS A 179 -5.99 -4.65 31.34
C LYS A 179 -6.02 -6.08 31.85
N ALA A 180 -5.05 -6.91 31.46
CA ALA A 180 -4.96 -8.30 31.90
C ALA A 180 -4.78 -8.42 33.42
N VAL A 181 -3.91 -7.61 34.02
CA VAL A 181 -3.71 -7.55 35.47
C VAL A 181 -4.98 -7.07 36.18
N ALA A 182 -5.68 -6.08 35.63
CA ALA A 182 -6.92 -5.57 36.22
C ALA A 182 -8.03 -6.64 36.23
N VAL A 183 -8.23 -7.35 35.12
CA VAL A 183 -9.20 -8.47 35.03
C VAL A 183 -8.81 -9.61 35.99
N TRP A 184 -7.53 -9.95 36.07
CA TRP A 184 -7.03 -10.97 36.99
C TRP A 184 -7.26 -10.59 38.45
N ARG A 185 -6.99 -9.33 38.83
CA ARG A 185 -7.20 -8.82 40.19
C ARG A 185 -8.67 -8.83 40.57
N ALA A 186 -9.54 -8.36 39.67
CA ALA A 186 -10.99 -8.37 39.86
C ALA A 186 -11.54 -9.78 40.09
N LYS A 187 -11.00 -10.78 39.39
CA LYS A 187 -11.39 -12.19 39.56
C LYS A 187 -10.90 -12.78 40.90
N ARG A 188 -9.74 -12.35 41.39
CA ARG A 188 -9.12 -12.89 42.61
C ARG A 188 -9.72 -12.31 43.89
N ASN A 189 -10.04 -11.02 43.91
CA ASN A 189 -10.63 -10.34 45.06
C ASN A 189 -11.94 -9.65 44.68
N PRO A 190 -13.06 -10.38 44.61
CA PRO A 190 -14.36 -9.81 44.26
C PRO A 190 -14.93 -8.86 45.32
N SER A 191 -14.48 -8.96 46.58
CA SER A 191 -15.02 -8.24 47.74
C SER A 191 -14.28 -6.96 48.15
N THR A 192 -13.21 -6.57 47.46
CA THR A 192 -12.45 -5.32 47.75
C THR A 192 -12.77 -4.18 46.80
N VAL A 193 -13.82 -4.30 45.98
CA VAL A 193 -14.16 -3.31 44.96
C VAL A 193 -14.85 -2.11 45.63
N SER A 194 -14.14 -0.99 45.74
CA SER A 194 -14.72 0.29 46.17
C SER A 194 -15.83 0.74 45.20
N GLU A 195 -16.84 1.50 45.62
CA GLU A 195 -17.91 2.04 44.73
C GLU A 195 -17.35 2.76 43.48
N LYS A 196 -16.17 3.40 43.59
CA LYS A 196 -15.46 4.00 42.45
C LYS A 196 -14.90 2.96 41.47
N GLU A 197 -14.46 1.81 41.97
CA GLU A 197 -13.98 0.71 41.16
C GLU A 197 -15.15 -0.05 40.50
N GLN A 198 -16.35 -0.06 41.08
CA GLN A 198 -17.55 -0.68 40.47
C GLN A 198 -17.95 -0.01 39.15
N HIS A 199 -17.94 1.34 39.09
CA HIS A 199 -18.16 2.08 37.84
C HIS A 199 -17.07 1.81 36.80
N GLN A 200 -15.82 1.58 37.24
CA GLN A 200 -14.72 1.17 36.37
C GLN A 200 -14.85 -0.30 35.93
N GLN A 201 -15.42 -1.16 36.77
CA GLN A 201 -15.64 -2.59 36.53
C GLN A 201 -16.70 -2.85 35.45
N GLN A 202 -17.68 -1.96 35.33
CA GLN A 202 -18.66 -1.99 34.23
C GLN A 202 -18.02 -1.68 32.86
N SER A 203 -16.82 -1.10 32.84
CA SER A 203 -16.03 -0.79 31.63
C SER A 203 -14.89 -1.78 31.35
N LEU A 204 -14.67 -2.76 32.24
CA LEU A 204 -13.58 -3.71 32.11
C LEU A 204 -13.91 -4.75 31.02
N PRO A 205 -12.98 -5.03 30.09
CA PRO A 205 -13.19 -6.03 29.05
C PRO A 205 -13.39 -7.42 29.66
N THR A 206 -14.11 -8.27 28.94
CA THR A 206 -14.29 -9.67 29.32
C THR A 206 -12.94 -10.41 29.34
N THR A 207 -12.89 -11.54 30.06
CA THR A 207 -11.70 -12.41 30.05
C THR A 207 -11.37 -12.91 28.63
N ALA A 208 -12.40 -13.18 27.82
CA ALA A 208 -12.23 -13.58 26.43
C ALA A 208 -11.58 -12.46 25.59
N GLU A 209 -12.10 -11.23 25.64
CA GLU A 209 -11.54 -10.08 24.92
C GLU A 209 -10.10 -9.75 25.36
N THR A 210 -9.82 -9.90 26.65
CA THR A 210 -8.48 -9.72 27.20
C THR A 210 -7.51 -10.79 26.68
N THR A 211 -7.96 -12.04 26.62
CA THR A 211 -7.17 -13.16 26.08
C THR A 211 -6.89 -12.95 24.60
N ILE A 212 -7.91 -12.57 23.83
CA ILE A 212 -7.76 -12.24 22.40
C ILE A 212 -6.76 -11.11 22.20
N SER A 213 -6.87 -10.05 23.01
CA SER A 213 -5.95 -8.90 22.94
C SER A 213 -4.51 -9.31 23.25
N LEU A 214 -4.29 -10.19 24.24
CA LEU A 214 -2.97 -10.73 24.56
C LEU A 214 -2.40 -11.56 23.40
N VAL A 215 -3.21 -12.47 22.83
CA VAL A 215 -2.79 -13.31 21.70
C VAL A 215 -2.46 -12.45 20.49
N GLN A 216 -3.32 -11.50 20.13
CA GLN A 216 -3.09 -10.57 19.02
C GLN A 216 -1.81 -9.76 19.23
N PHE A 217 -1.58 -9.24 20.44
CA PHE A 217 -0.34 -8.54 20.79
C PHE A 217 0.89 -9.43 20.60
N THR A 218 0.88 -10.66 21.13
CA THR A 218 1.99 -11.60 20.99
C THR A 218 2.27 -11.95 19.53
N LEU A 219 1.23 -12.17 18.72
CA LEU A 219 1.37 -12.40 17.28
C LEU A 219 2.02 -11.20 16.57
N CYS A 220 1.60 -9.99 16.89
CA CYS A 220 2.19 -8.77 16.32
C CYS A 220 3.65 -8.56 16.76
N VAL A 221 4.00 -8.87 18.00
CA VAL A 221 5.41 -8.82 18.47
C VAL A 221 6.26 -9.83 17.69
N ALA A 222 5.79 -11.07 17.55
CA ALA A 222 6.51 -12.10 16.81
C ALA A 222 6.68 -11.72 15.32
N LEU A 223 5.62 -11.20 14.69
CA LEU A 223 5.66 -10.64 13.34
C LEU A 223 6.74 -9.55 13.24
N GLN A 224 6.69 -8.55 14.13
CA GLN A 224 7.55 -7.39 14.06
C GLN A 224 9.03 -7.74 14.25
N VAL A 225 9.34 -8.65 15.20
CA VAL A 225 10.71 -9.11 15.44
C VAL A 225 11.28 -9.81 14.20
N LEU A 226 10.51 -10.73 13.61
CA LEU A 226 10.95 -11.47 12.43
C LEU A 226 11.07 -10.58 11.19
N GLU A 227 10.08 -9.73 10.94
CA GLU A 227 10.08 -8.86 9.77
C GLU A 227 11.19 -7.80 9.86
N ASN A 228 11.36 -7.16 11.02
CA ASN A 228 12.43 -6.18 11.22
C ASN A 228 13.81 -6.84 11.10
N GLY A 229 13.99 -8.00 11.73
CA GLY A 229 15.24 -8.76 11.64
C GLY A 229 15.56 -9.16 10.20
N ALA A 230 14.57 -9.65 9.46
CA ALA A 230 14.73 -10.01 8.06
C ALA A 230 15.07 -8.80 7.18
N TYR A 231 14.37 -7.68 7.39
CA TYR A 231 14.61 -6.44 6.64
C TYR A 231 16.00 -5.88 6.92
N LEU A 232 16.37 -5.71 8.18
CA LEU A 232 17.70 -5.21 8.57
C LEU A 232 18.82 -6.13 8.06
N SER A 233 18.61 -7.44 8.11
CA SER A 233 19.56 -8.41 7.54
C SER A 233 19.68 -8.29 6.03
N SER A 234 18.57 -8.08 5.31
CA SER A 234 18.58 -7.88 3.86
C SER A 234 19.35 -6.62 3.42
N LYS A 235 19.54 -5.67 4.35
CA LYS A 235 20.34 -4.45 4.18
C LYS A 235 21.75 -4.56 4.74
N GLY A 236 22.16 -5.74 5.22
CA GLY A 236 23.50 -6.00 5.73
C GLY A 236 23.75 -5.59 7.18
N VAL A 237 22.71 -5.21 7.94
CA VAL A 237 22.87 -4.71 9.33
C VAL A 237 23.09 -5.85 10.34
N LEU A 238 22.37 -6.97 10.19
CA LEU A 238 22.38 -8.08 11.17
C LEU A 238 23.05 -9.37 10.68
N GLY A 239 23.52 -9.40 9.43
CA GLY A 239 24.34 -10.51 8.89
C GLY A 239 23.65 -11.89 8.80
N TRP A 240 22.31 -11.97 8.77
CA TRP A 240 21.65 -13.28 8.60
C TRP A 240 21.85 -13.84 7.19
N GLU A 241 21.97 -15.17 7.10
CA GLU A 241 22.01 -15.87 5.82
C GLU A 241 20.70 -15.68 5.03
N PRO A 242 20.73 -15.67 3.68
CA PRO A 242 19.54 -15.51 2.84
C PRO A 242 18.41 -16.49 3.15
N ALA A 243 18.75 -17.75 3.48
CA ALA A 243 17.77 -18.76 3.86
C ALA A 243 17.04 -18.41 5.17
N ARG A 244 17.74 -17.82 6.14
CA ARG A 244 17.14 -17.35 7.40
C ARG A 244 16.26 -16.14 7.16
N ILE A 245 16.68 -15.19 6.31
CA ILE A 245 15.89 -14.02 5.92
C ILE A 245 14.55 -14.48 5.30
N GLY A 246 14.60 -15.39 4.33
CA GLY A 246 13.39 -15.94 3.69
C GLY A 246 12.45 -16.62 4.69
N LYS A 247 12.99 -17.46 5.59
CA LYS A 247 12.21 -18.11 6.66
C LYS A 247 11.57 -17.10 7.62
N ALA A 248 12.28 -16.03 7.97
CA ALA A 248 11.78 -15.00 8.86
C ALA A 248 10.59 -14.24 8.23
N TYR A 249 10.68 -13.85 6.96
CA TYR A 249 9.54 -13.27 6.23
C TYR A 249 8.34 -14.24 6.11
N LEU A 250 8.61 -15.53 5.88
CA LEU A 250 7.56 -16.54 5.78
C LEU A 250 6.79 -16.69 7.11
N TRP A 251 7.52 -16.78 8.23
CA TRP A 251 6.89 -16.92 9.55
C TRP A 251 6.25 -15.63 10.04
N SER A 252 6.80 -14.46 9.72
CA SER A 252 6.15 -13.18 10.04
C SER A 252 4.79 -13.07 9.34
N ALA A 253 4.71 -13.46 8.07
CA ALA A 253 3.45 -13.51 7.32
C ALA A 253 2.43 -14.49 7.93
N ARG A 254 2.88 -15.62 8.51
CA ARG A 254 1.99 -16.57 9.19
C ARG A 254 1.42 -16.02 10.49
N PHE A 255 2.22 -15.30 11.28
CA PHE A 255 1.71 -14.61 12.47
C PHE A 255 0.72 -13.51 12.09
N TRP A 256 0.96 -12.82 10.97
CA TRP A 256 0.00 -11.88 10.43
C TRP A 256 -1.31 -12.56 9.99
N ALA A 257 -1.23 -13.70 9.30
CA ALA A 257 -2.41 -14.47 8.90
C ALA A 257 -3.25 -14.91 10.10
N ALA A 258 -2.59 -15.40 11.17
CA ALA A 258 -3.25 -15.75 12.42
C ALA A 258 -3.94 -14.54 13.05
N TYR A 259 -3.28 -13.37 13.10
CA TYR A 259 -3.88 -12.14 13.59
C TYR A 259 -5.14 -11.75 12.79
N VAL A 260 -5.06 -11.79 11.46
CA VAL A 260 -6.20 -11.45 10.58
C VAL A 260 -7.35 -12.43 10.76
N GLY A 261 -7.07 -13.72 10.89
CA GLY A 261 -8.08 -14.73 11.18
C GLY A 261 -8.81 -14.48 12.51
N ILE A 262 -8.06 -14.15 13.57
CA ILE A 262 -8.63 -13.77 14.87
C ILE A 262 -9.48 -12.51 14.73
N GLU A 263 -9.03 -11.52 13.99
CA GLU A 263 -9.76 -10.25 13.83
C GLU A 263 -11.08 -10.44 13.07
N ILE A 264 -11.09 -11.26 12.02
CA ILE A 264 -12.33 -11.64 11.32
C ILE A 264 -13.26 -12.38 12.27
N GLY A 265 -12.74 -13.36 13.02
CA GLY A 265 -13.51 -14.11 14.02
C GLY A 265 -14.12 -13.19 15.08
N ARG A 266 -13.33 -12.24 15.60
CA ARG A 266 -13.77 -11.23 16.57
C ARG A 266 -14.91 -10.37 16.01
N LEU A 267 -14.75 -9.83 14.80
CA LEU A 267 -15.74 -8.98 14.14
C LEU A 267 -17.05 -9.73 13.82
N LEU A 268 -16.98 -11.01 13.46
CA LEU A 268 -18.14 -11.80 13.05
C LEU A 268 -18.85 -12.52 14.21
N ALA A 269 -18.12 -12.94 15.25
CA ALA A 269 -18.65 -13.77 16.33
C ALA A 269 -18.80 -13.03 17.66
N LEU A 270 -17.96 -12.03 17.94
CA LEU A 270 -17.90 -11.38 19.26
C LEU A 270 -18.48 -9.97 19.27
N GLU A 271 -18.50 -9.28 18.12
CA GLU A 271 -19.13 -7.96 18.07
C GLU A 271 -20.67 -8.05 17.99
N PRO A 272 -21.39 -7.21 18.77
CA PRO A 272 -22.85 -7.14 18.75
C PRO A 272 -23.40 -6.91 17.33
N LYS A 273 -24.55 -7.51 17.02
CA LYS A 273 -25.17 -7.39 15.69
C LYS A 273 -25.53 -5.96 15.33
N GLU A 274 -25.80 -5.13 16.33
CA GLU A 274 -26.13 -3.71 16.22
C GLU A 274 -24.98 -2.93 15.58
N LYS A 275 -23.73 -3.21 15.99
CA LYS A 275 -22.51 -2.57 15.44
C LYS A 275 -22.25 -2.91 13.98
N ARG A 276 -22.86 -3.98 13.44
CA ARG A 276 -22.67 -4.37 12.03
C ARG A 276 -23.25 -3.36 11.04
N LYS A 277 -24.14 -2.48 11.51
CA LYS A 277 -24.69 -1.38 10.73
C LYS A 277 -23.69 -0.22 10.59
N ASP A 278 -22.71 -0.14 11.48
CA ASP A 278 -21.73 0.95 11.51
C ASP A 278 -20.79 0.86 10.32
N GLU A 279 -20.52 1.99 9.67
CA GLU A 279 -19.56 2.05 8.56
C GLU A 279 -18.16 1.61 9.00
N SER A 280 -17.77 1.90 10.24
CA SER A 280 -16.48 1.51 10.81
C SER A 280 -16.33 -0.01 10.91
N TRP A 281 -17.39 -0.73 11.31
CA TRP A 281 -17.42 -2.19 11.34
C TRP A 281 -17.26 -2.76 9.93
N ARG A 282 -18.05 -2.25 8.97
CA ARG A 282 -18.00 -2.69 7.56
C ARG A 282 -16.62 -2.43 6.95
N GLY A 283 -16.03 -1.27 7.24
CA GLY A 283 -14.67 -0.92 6.82
C GLY A 283 -13.63 -1.87 7.40
N ASN A 284 -13.68 -2.16 8.70
CA ASN A 284 -12.77 -3.09 9.36
C ASN A 284 -12.90 -4.52 8.83
N LEU A 285 -14.12 -5.00 8.59
CA LEU A 285 -14.34 -6.32 7.99
C LEU A 285 -13.80 -6.36 6.55
N ALA A 286 -14.10 -5.35 5.73
CA ALA A 286 -13.61 -5.28 4.35
C ALA A 286 -12.06 -5.29 4.27
N LYS A 287 -11.40 -4.51 5.15
CA LYS A 287 -9.93 -4.49 5.27
C LYS A 287 -9.38 -5.88 5.59
N ASN A 288 -9.92 -6.55 6.61
CA ASN A 288 -9.42 -7.86 7.01
C ASN A 288 -9.72 -8.96 5.99
N LEU A 289 -10.89 -8.94 5.35
CA LEU A 289 -11.22 -9.88 4.26
C LEU A 289 -10.31 -9.68 3.04
N ALA A 290 -9.91 -8.45 2.75
CA ALA A 290 -8.94 -8.18 1.70
C ALA A 290 -7.53 -8.66 2.07
N TRP A 291 -7.12 -8.50 3.34
CA TRP A 291 -5.83 -8.98 3.83
C TRP A 291 -5.74 -10.51 3.93
N ALA A 292 -6.82 -11.19 4.31
CA ALA A 292 -6.84 -12.63 4.56
C ALA A 292 -6.15 -13.47 3.44
N PRO A 293 -6.59 -13.43 2.18
CA PRO A 293 -5.92 -14.16 1.09
C PRO A 293 -4.48 -13.70 0.84
N LEU A 294 -4.14 -12.44 1.12
CA LEU A 294 -2.79 -11.91 0.95
C LEU A 294 -1.82 -12.45 2.01
N THR A 295 -2.25 -12.47 3.27
CA THR A 295 -1.46 -13.06 4.36
C THR A 295 -1.20 -14.55 4.12
N VAL A 296 -2.18 -15.28 3.56
CA VAL A 296 -2.01 -16.67 3.14
C VAL A 296 -1.04 -16.78 1.95
N HIS A 297 -1.15 -15.90 0.95
CA HIS A 297 -0.22 -15.83 -0.18
C HIS A 297 1.24 -15.64 0.30
N TRP A 298 1.50 -14.71 1.21
CA TRP A 298 2.85 -14.46 1.75
C TRP A 298 3.31 -15.51 2.76
N SER A 299 2.40 -16.33 3.28
CA SER A 299 2.73 -17.47 4.16
C SER A 299 3.22 -18.71 3.41
N SER A 300 3.21 -18.66 2.06
CA SER A 300 3.65 -19.73 1.16
C SER A 300 4.95 -19.36 0.45
N GLU A 301 5.83 -20.34 0.23
CA GLU A 301 7.11 -20.13 -0.45
C GLU A 301 6.97 -19.72 -1.92
N LYS A 302 5.87 -20.15 -2.59
CA LYS A 302 5.66 -19.90 -4.02
C LYS A 302 4.66 -18.78 -4.31
N GLY A 303 3.99 -18.25 -3.28
CA GLY A 303 2.79 -17.43 -3.46
C GLY A 303 1.60 -18.24 -4.00
N MET A 304 0.37 -17.74 -3.79
CA MET A 304 -0.86 -18.44 -4.21
C MET A 304 -1.72 -17.67 -5.21
N VAL A 305 -1.45 -16.39 -5.39
CA VAL A 305 -2.27 -15.48 -6.21
C VAL A 305 -1.35 -14.62 -7.06
N SER A 306 -1.87 -14.08 -8.17
CA SER A 306 -1.10 -13.23 -9.07
C SER A 306 -0.83 -11.85 -8.47
N GLU A 307 0.21 -11.18 -8.97
CA GLU A 307 0.54 -9.79 -8.60
C GLU A 307 -0.62 -8.82 -8.82
N MET A 308 -1.48 -9.09 -9.81
CA MET A 308 -2.70 -8.33 -10.05
C MET A 308 -3.68 -8.46 -8.89
N VAL A 309 -3.88 -9.68 -8.39
CA VAL A 309 -4.74 -9.93 -7.22
C VAL A 309 -4.13 -9.32 -5.96
N VAL A 310 -2.80 -9.40 -5.80
CA VAL A 310 -2.08 -8.71 -4.71
C VAL A 310 -2.34 -7.21 -4.73
N GLY A 311 -2.17 -6.57 -5.90
CA GLY A 311 -2.44 -5.15 -6.10
C GLY A 311 -3.90 -4.79 -5.82
N LEU A 312 -4.84 -5.57 -6.35
CA LEU A 312 -6.29 -5.34 -6.18
C LEU A 312 -6.68 -5.40 -4.71
N LEU A 313 -6.37 -6.50 -4.03
CA LEU A 313 -6.79 -6.73 -2.65
C LEU A 313 -6.07 -5.77 -1.70
N GLY A 314 -4.79 -5.46 -1.92
CA GLY A 314 -4.08 -4.47 -1.11
C GLY A 314 -4.55 -3.03 -1.35
N SER A 315 -5.19 -2.73 -2.47
CA SER A 315 -5.79 -1.41 -2.74
C SER A 315 -7.04 -1.16 -1.91
N ILE A 316 -7.82 -2.21 -1.58
CA ILE A 316 -9.04 -2.09 -0.77
C ILE A 316 -8.77 -1.43 0.59
N PRO A 317 -7.85 -1.94 1.44
CA PRO A 317 -7.58 -1.29 2.71
C PRO A 317 -6.96 0.10 2.56
N GLY A 318 -6.18 0.35 1.51
CA GLY A 318 -5.69 1.70 1.18
C GLY A 318 -6.85 2.67 0.90
N LEU A 319 -7.82 2.26 0.08
CA LEU A 319 -8.98 3.07 -0.28
C LEU A 319 -9.90 3.33 0.93
N VAL A 320 -10.17 2.29 1.73
CA VAL A 320 -11.01 2.42 2.93
C VAL A 320 -10.37 3.41 3.92
N GLN A 321 -9.09 3.24 4.24
CA GLN A 321 -8.39 4.13 5.17
C GLN A 321 -8.24 5.54 4.61
N MET A 322 -7.96 5.69 3.31
CA MET A 322 -7.84 7.01 2.70
C MET A 322 -9.19 7.74 2.70
N ARG A 323 -10.31 7.05 2.47
CA ARG A 323 -11.65 7.64 2.56
C ARG A 323 -11.93 8.17 3.96
N GLU A 324 -11.61 7.37 4.99
CA GLU A 324 -11.78 7.74 6.40
C GLU A 324 -10.90 8.94 6.76
N LEU A 325 -9.62 8.91 6.40
CA LEU A 325 -8.65 10.00 6.64
C LEU A 325 -9.03 11.29 5.89
N TRP A 326 -9.47 11.16 4.63
CA TRP A 326 -9.91 12.29 3.85
C TRP A 326 -11.14 12.92 4.52
N ALA A 327 -12.13 12.12 4.92
CA ALA A 327 -13.32 12.62 5.61
C ALA A 327 -12.98 13.35 6.93
N SER A 328 -12.00 12.88 7.70
CA SER A 328 -11.59 13.53 8.95
C SER A 328 -10.82 14.85 8.77
N THR A 329 -10.41 15.20 7.55
CA THR A 329 -9.69 16.44 7.23
C THR A 329 -10.55 17.49 6.52
N ALA A 330 -11.83 17.15 6.29
CA ALA A 330 -12.84 18.04 5.73
C ALA A 330 -13.14 19.22 6.67
#